data_AF-A0A0B1SZ86-F1
#
_entry.id   AF-A0A0B1SZ86-F1
#
_cell.length_a   1.000
_cell.length_b   1.000
_cell.length_c   1.000
_cell.angle_alpha   90.00
_cell.angle_beta   90.00
_cell.angle_gamma   90.00
#
_symmetry.space_group_name_H-M   'P 1'
#
loop_
_entity.id
_entity.type
_entity.pdbx_description
1 polymer ?
#
loop_
_entity_poly.entity_id
_entity_poly.type
_entity_poly.pdbx_seq_one_letter_code
_entity_poly.pdbx_strand_id
1 'polypeptide(L)'
;MPKLVTQCWWSELKNSSGLEESEYIYYGNQNINRFAKIASDLTTKIGCAVYDCTSFVNVVCHYDTTLGHGKPLYAAGMKCGECLKDCANGLCPYKAPGVDIWT
;
A
#
# COMPACT_ATOMS: atom_id res chain seq x y z
N MET A 1 8.42 -1.14 9.16
CA MET A 1 8.00 0.27 9.05
C MET A 1 7.68 0.81 10.45
N PRO A 2 8.06 2.06 10.80
CA PRO A 2 7.74 2.63 12.12
C PRO A 2 6.23 2.77 12.35
N LYS A 3 5.71 2.12 13.40
CA LYS A 3 4.26 2.00 13.68
C LYS A 3 3.50 3.32 13.65
N LEU A 4 4.01 4.35 14.32
CA LEU A 4 3.34 5.66 14.40
C LEU A 4 3.22 6.33 13.03
N VAL A 5 4.26 6.25 12.21
CA VAL A 5 4.27 6.80 10.85
C VAL A 5 3.28 6.07 9.97
N THR A 6 3.26 4.73 10.04
CA THR A 6 2.28 3.90 9.33
C THR A 6 0.86 4.31 9.71
N GLN A 7 0.55 4.39 11.00
CA GLN A 7 -0.77 4.79 11.49
C GLN A 7 -1.18 6.20 11.03
N CYS A 8 -0.23 7.14 10.98
CA CYS A 8 -0.48 8.48 10.45
C CYS A 8 -0.82 8.45 8.96
N TRP A 9 -0.15 7.64 8.16
CA TRP A 9 -0.45 7.51 6.73
C TRP A 9 -1.78 6.77 6.48
N TRP A 10 -2.09 5.74 7.27
CA TRP A 10 -3.39 5.05 7.18
C TRP A 10 -4.57 5.93 7.58
N SER A 11 -4.37 6.91 8.47
CA SER A 11 -5.44 7.81 8.91
C SER A 11 -5.88 8.81 7.84
N GLU A 12 -5.11 8.96 6.75
CA GLU A 12 -5.50 9.80 5.60
C GLU A 12 -6.88 9.42 5.05
N LEU A 13 -7.18 8.11 4.92
CA LEU A 13 -8.48 7.66 4.45
C LEU A 13 -9.61 8.19 5.34
N LYS A 14 -9.47 8.03 6.66
CA LYS A 14 -10.46 8.49 7.65
C LYS A 14 -10.65 10.01 7.61
N ASN A 15 -9.60 10.76 7.27
CA ASN A 15 -9.60 12.22 7.25
C ASN A 15 -9.91 12.80 5.85
N SER A 16 -10.21 11.94 4.88
CA SER A 16 -10.54 12.33 3.50
C SER A 16 -12.04 12.25 3.22
N SER A 17 -12.45 12.59 2.00
CA SER A 17 -13.80 12.33 1.48
C SER A 17 -14.10 10.84 1.26
N GLY A 18 -13.12 9.95 1.47
CA GLY A 18 -13.21 8.53 1.16
C GLY A 18 -12.88 8.21 -0.30
N LEU A 19 -12.97 6.93 -0.62
CA LEU A 19 -12.87 6.41 -2.00
C LEU A 19 -14.27 6.29 -2.60
N GLU A 20 -14.38 6.43 -3.92
CA GLU A 20 -15.62 6.07 -4.60
C GLU A 20 -15.86 4.56 -4.46
N GLU A 21 -17.06 4.22 -3.98
CA GLU A 21 -17.36 2.93 -3.37
C GLU A 21 -17.41 1.76 -4.37
N SER A 22 -17.62 2.05 -5.67
CA SER A 22 -17.82 0.99 -6.66
C SER A 22 -16.53 0.31 -7.10
N GLU A 23 -15.39 1.02 -7.09
CA GLU A 23 -14.13 0.53 -7.66
C GLU A 23 -12.87 0.90 -6.86
N TYR A 24 -13.02 1.55 -5.69
CA TYR A 24 -11.89 2.00 -4.88
C TYR A 24 -10.86 2.80 -5.70
N ILE A 25 -11.34 3.68 -6.58
CA ILE A 25 -10.50 4.44 -7.51
C ILE A 25 -9.70 5.49 -6.74
N TYR A 26 -8.40 5.52 -7.00
CA TYR A 26 -7.49 6.52 -6.47
C TYR A 26 -7.43 7.75 -7.36
N TYR A 27 -7.72 8.92 -6.78
CA TYR A 27 -7.45 10.22 -7.38
C TYR A 27 -6.46 11.01 -6.51
N GLY A 28 -5.38 11.50 -7.13
CA GLY A 28 -4.26 12.14 -6.41
C GLY A 28 -4.61 13.44 -5.66
N ASN A 29 -5.81 13.99 -5.89
CA ASN A 29 -6.36 15.18 -5.23
C ASN A 29 -7.20 14.86 -3.97
N GLN A 30 -7.35 13.59 -3.59
CA GLN A 30 -8.18 13.16 -2.44
C GLN A 30 -7.46 13.22 -1.08
N ASN A 31 -6.21 13.70 -1.02
CA ASN A 31 -5.38 13.71 0.20
C ASN A 31 -5.16 12.33 0.85
N ILE A 32 -5.25 11.26 0.06
CA ILE A 32 -5.03 9.86 0.49
C ILE A 32 -3.76 9.24 -0.11
N ASN A 33 -2.85 10.05 -0.62
CA ASN A 33 -1.75 9.59 -1.47
C ASN A 33 -0.82 8.59 -0.78
N ARG A 34 -0.62 8.69 0.55
CA ARG A 34 0.24 7.77 1.30
C ARG A 34 -0.52 6.50 1.65
N PHE A 35 -1.77 6.64 2.08
CA PHE A 35 -2.68 5.50 2.25
C PHE A 35 -2.76 4.67 0.96
N ALA A 36 -3.03 5.32 -0.17
CA ALA A 36 -3.22 4.69 -1.47
C ALA A 36 -2.00 3.86 -1.90
N LYS A 37 -0.79 4.40 -1.73
CA LYS A 37 0.45 3.66 -2.04
C LYS A 37 0.66 2.44 -1.14
N ILE A 38 0.26 2.50 0.13
CA ILE A 38 0.41 1.38 1.06
C ILE A 38 -0.67 0.30 0.81
N ALA A 39 -1.90 0.72 0.55
CA ALA A 39 -3.06 -0.17 0.45
C ALA A 39 -3.22 -0.81 -0.94
N SER A 40 -2.57 -0.28 -1.97
CA SER A 40 -2.75 -0.78 -3.34
C SER A 40 -2.09 -2.14 -3.58
N ASP A 41 -2.79 -3.04 -4.26
CA ASP A 41 -2.26 -4.33 -4.72
C ASP A 41 -1.22 -4.19 -5.85
N LEU A 42 -1.17 -3.01 -6.49
CA LEU A 42 -0.16 -2.64 -7.48
C LEU A 42 1.18 -2.27 -6.85
N THR A 43 1.23 -2.10 -5.52
CA THR A 43 2.47 -1.86 -4.77
C THR A 43 3.07 -3.18 -4.33
N THR A 44 4.23 -3.52 -4.86
CA THR A 44 4.84 -4.85 -4.67
C THR A 44 6.05 -4.83 -3.74
N LYS A 45 6.70 -3.68 -3.60
CA LYS A 45 7.87 -3.52 -2.73
C LYS A 45 7.85 -2.19 -2.03
N ILE A 46 8.53 -2.17 -0.89
CA ILE A 46 8.72 -0.98 -0.09
C ILE A 46 10.12 -0.95 0.51
N GLY A 47 10.75 0.22 0.48
CA GLY A 47 11.99 0.51 1.19
C GLY A 47 11.82 1.78 2.00
N CYS A 48 12.24 1.77 3.27
CA CYS A 48 12.13 2.93 4.15
C CYS A 48 13.47 3.26 4.82
N ALA A 49 13.71 4.54 5.04
CA ALA A 49 14.82 5.06 5.83
C ALA A 49 14.29 5.97 6.94
N VAL A 50 14.98 5.94 8.09
CA VAL A 50 14.68 6.76 9.26
C VAL A 50 15.95 7.52 9.62
N TYR A 51 15.83 8.83 9.80
CA TYR A 51 16.94 9.67 10.22
C TYR A 51 16.49 10.59 11.36
N ASP A 52 17.32 10.69 12.40
CA ASP A 52 17.10 11.58 13.53
C ASP A 52 17.78 12.92 13.26
N CYS A 53 16.98 13.97 13.10
CA CYS A 53 17.44 15.34 12.84
C CYS A 53 17.65 16.15 14.13
N THR A 54 17.79 15.50 15.30
CA THR A 54 17.91 16.11 16.64
C THR A 54 16.63 16.75 17.17
N SER A 55 15.89 17.51 16.35
CA SER A 55 14.62 18.16 16.74
C SER A 55 13.36 17.43 16.24
N PHE A 56 13.52 16.54 15.26
CA PHE A 56 12.45 15.70 14.74
C PHE A 56 13.04 14.44 14.09
N VAL A 57 12.20 13.42 13.92
CA VAL A 57 12.56 12.21 13.17
C VAL A 57 11.99 12.33 11.76
N ASN A 58 12.86 12.21 10.75
CA ASN A 58 12.46 12.14 9.35
C ASN A 58 12.31 10.67 8.94
N VAL A 59 11.16 10.32 8.36
CA VAL A 59 10.88 8.97 7.84
C VAL A 59 10.47 9.08 6.39
N VAL A 60 11.21 8.41 5.52
CA VAL A 60 10.96 8.35 4.08
C VAL A 60 10.72 6.91 3.69
N CYS A 61 9.65 6.65 2.94
CA CYS A 61 9.41 5.36 2.31
C CYS A 61 9.23 5.55 0.80
N HIS A 62 9.91 4.71 0.03
CA HIS A 62 9.73 4.54 -1.40
C HIS A 62 8.95 3.26 -1.67
N TYR A 63 8.10 3.31 -2.70
CA TYR A 63 7.19 2.24 -3.08
C TYR A 63 7.44 1.88 -4.55
N ASP A 64 7.62 0.60 -4.83
CA ASP A 64 7.63 0.06 -6.20
C ASP A 64 6.18 -0.23 -6.57
N THR A 65 5.58 0.68 -7.35
CA THR A 65 4.14 0.66 -7.64
C THR A 65 3.82 1.21 -9.01
N THR A 66 2.81 0.62 -9.66
CA THR A 66 2.24 1.15 -10.91
C THR A 66 0.94 1.91 -10.69
N LEU A 67 0.56 2.14 -9.42
CA LEU A 67 -0.61 2.93 -9.05
C LEU A 67 -0.49 4.35 -9.61
N GLY A 68 -1.53 4.77 -10.33
CA GLY A 68 -1.62 6.08 -10.96
C GLY A 68 -3.03 6.65 -10.78
N HIS A 69 -3.17 7.94 -11.09
CA HIS A 69 -4.48 8.61 -11.03
C HIS A 69 -5.53 7.88 -11.89
N GLY A 70 -6.72 7.65 -11.33
CA GLY A 70 -7.81 6.95 -12.00
C GLY A 70 -7.64 5.43 -12.04
N LYS A 71 -6.68 4.85 -11.31
CA LYS A 71 -6.57 3.40 -11.13
C LYS A 71 -7.26 2.95 -9.85
N PRO A 72 -7.90 1.76 -9.83
CA PRO A 72 -8.36 1.15 -8.61
C PRO A 72 -7.18 0.83 -7.69
N LEU A 73 -7.38 0.93 -6.38
CA LEU A 73 -6.36 0.51 -5.41
C LEU A 73 -6.16 -1.00 -5.41
N TYR A 74 -7.24 -1.75 -5.48
CA TYR A 74 -7.26 -3.21 -5.50
C TYR A 74 -8.57 -3.71 -6.11
N ALA A 75 -8.56 -4.96 -6.58
CA ALA A 75 -9.79 -5.61 -7.02
C ALA A 75 -10.71 -5.95 -5.83
N ALA A 76 -11.97 -5.52 -5.89
CA ALA A 76 -12.98 -5.92 -4.91
C ALA A 76 -13.34 -7.40 -5.10
N GLY A 77 -13.43 -8.16 -4.01
CA GLY A 77 -13.82 -9.56 -4.09
C GLY A 77 -13.51 -10.38 -2.86
N MET A 78 -13.53 -11.70 -3.03
CA MET A 78 -13.17 -12.64 -1.97
C MET A 78 -11.70 -12.44 -1.58
N LYS A 79 -11.46 -12.35 -0.27
CA LYS A 79 -10.11 -12.31 0.32
C LYS A 79 -9.24 -13.43 -0.27
N CYS A 80 -8.09 -13.06 -0.84
CA CYS A 80 -7.17 -14.00 -1.50
C CYS A 80 -7.76 -14.80 -2.68
N GLY A 81 -8.80 -14.31 -3.37
CA GLY A 81 -9.42 -15.02 -4.49
C GLY A 81 -8.44 -15.46 -5.58
N GLU A 82 -7.41 -14.64 -5.85
CA GLU A 82 -6.37 -14.89 -6.85
C GLU A 82 -5.22 -15.80 -6.36
N CYS A 83 -5.15 -16.12 -5.07
CA CYS A 83 -4.00 -16.79 -4.45
C CYS A 83 -4.40 -17.75 -3.33
N LEU A 84 -5.53 -18.46 -3.46
CA LEU A 84 -6.12 -19.29 -2.40
C LEU A 84 -5.13 -20.25 -1.71
N LYS A 85 -4.17 -20.82 -2.45
CA LYS A 85 -3.19 -21.78 -1.92
C LYS A 85 -2.07 -21.13 -1.11
N ASP A 86 -1.68 -19.91 -1.48
CA ASP A 86 -0.50 -19.21 -0.95
C ASP A 86 -0.90 -18.03 -0.03
N CYS A 87 -2.19 -17.88 0.27
CA CYS A 87 -2.73 -16.78 1.06
C CYS A 87 -2.10 -16.74 2.47
N ALA A 88 -1.46 -15.63 2.80
CA ALA A 88 -0.84 -15.42 4.09
C ALA A 88 -1.43 -14.19 4.76
N ASN A 89 -2.08 -14.36 5.92
CA ASN A 89 -2.71 -13.28 6.69
C ASN A 89 -3.71 -12.43 5.89
N GLY A 90 -4.25 -12.96 4.79
CA GLY A 90 -5.15 -12.22 3.91
C GLY A 90 -4.52 -11.43 2.79
N LEU A 91 -3.24 -11.65 2.54
CA LEU A 91 -2.51 -11.05 1.45
C LEU A 91 -1.97 -12.14 0.53
N CYS A 92 -1.91 -11.83 -0.76
CA CYS A 92 -1.23 -12.66 -1.74
C CYS A 92 0.28 -12.37 -1.70
N PRO A 93 1.15 -13.39 -1.60
CA PRO A 93 2.59 -13.18 -1.69
C PRO A 93 2.95 -12.63 -3.07
N TYR A 94 3.80 -11.60 -3.10
CA TYR A 94 4.40 -11.15 -4.34
C TYR A 94 5.36 -12.23 -4.88
N LYS A 95 5.12 -12.68 -6.13
CA LYS A 95 6.01 -13.60 -6.84
C LYS A 95 6.98 -12.78 -7.67
N ALA A 96 8.19 -12.56 -7.14
CA ALA A 96 9.22 -11.82 -7.85
C ALA A 96 9.62 -12.59 -9.13
N PRO A 97 9.71 -11.93 -10.30
CA PRO A 97 10.18 -12.58 -11.51
C PRO A 97 11.58 -13.20 -11.28
N GLY A 98 11.69 -14.51 -11.51
CA GLY A 98 12.96 -15.24 -11.40
C GLY A 98 13.39 -15.63 -9.99
N VAL A 99 12.51 -15.55 -8.97
CA VAL A 99 12.80 -16.06 -7.62
C VAL A 99 11.76 -17.11 -7.24
N ASP A 100 12.14 -18.38 -7.33
CA ASP A 100 11.37 -19.49 -6.78
C ASP A 100 11.64 -19.60 -5.28
N ILE A 101 10.69 -19.13 -4.47
CA ILE A 101 10.72 -19.18 -2.99
C ILE A 101 10.57 -20.61 -2.41
N TRP A 102 10.72 -21.64 -3.25
CA TRP A 102 10.59 -23.06 -2.89
C TRP A 102 11.77 -23.94 -3.35
N THR A 103 12.89 -23.34 -3.75
CA THR A 103 14.21 -23.99 -3.91
C THR A 103 15.20 -23.39 -2.93
#